data_AF-A0ABD0NZ54-F1
#
_entry.id   AF-A0ABD0NZ54-F1
#
_cell.length_a   1.000
_cell.length_b   1.000
_cell.length_c   1.000
_cell.angle_alpha   90.00
_cell.angle_beta   90.00
_cell.angle_gamma   90.00
#
_symmetry.space_group_name_H-M   'P 1'
#
loop_
_entity.id
_entity.type
_entity.pdbx_description
1 polymer ?
#
loop_
_entity_poly.entity_id
_entity_poly.type
_entity_poly.pdbx_seq_one_letter_code
_entity_poly.pdbx_strand_id
1 'polypeptide(L)'
;GVNNFVQYKFSHLPSKERQTIVELAKMFLNQINYWQLETPSQRRQRAPEDDVAGYKVNYTRWLCYCNVPQFCDSLPRYEATQIFGRTFLRSVFTVMRKQLLEQARQEKDKLPPEKRTLILTHFP
;
A
#
# COMPACT_ATOMS: atom_id res chain seq x y z
N GLY A 1 -7.15 10.95 0.14
CA GLY A 1 -7.12 10.08 -1.05
C GLY A 1 -7.98 8.84 -0.85
N VAL A 2 -7.48 7.84 -0.13
CA VAL A 2 -8.20 6.57 0.11
C VAL A 2 -9.54 6.76 0.82
N ASN A 3 -9.62 7.62 1.83
CA ASN A 3 -10.91 7.93 2.49
C ASN A 3 -11.97 8.47 1.51
N ASN A 4 -11.55 9.33 0.58
CA ASN A 4 -12.45 9.87 -0.45
C ASN A 4 -12.93 8.75 -1.39
N PHE A 5 -12.06 7.81 -1.75
CA PHE A 5 -12.43 6.63 -2.54
C PHE A 5 -13.47 5.78 -1.80
N VAL A 6 -13.27 5.53 -0.50
CA VAL A 6 -14.21 4.74 0.30
C VAL A 6 -15.59 5.41 0.34
N GLN A 7 -15.64 6.70 0.64
CA GLN A 7 -16.87 7.49 0.66
C GLN A 7 -17.56 7.50 -0.72
N TYR A 8 -16.80 7.77 -1.78
CA TYR A 8 -17.34 7.89 -3.12
C TYR A 8 -17.90 6.57 -3.66
N LYS A 9 -17.21 5.45 -3.43
CA LYS A 9 -17.59 4.15 -4.01
C LYS A 9 -18.55 3.34 -3.14
N PHE A 10 -18.53 3.52 -1.82
CA PHE A 10 -19.21 2.60 -0.89
C PHE A 10 -20.16 3.28 0.11
N SER A 11 -20.46 4.57 -0.08
CA SER A 11 -21.45 5.28 0.77
C SER A 11 -22.83 4.63 0.77
N HIS A 12 -23.21 3.98 -0.33
CA HIS A 12 -24.49 3.29 -0.52
C HIS A 12 -24.60 1.96 0.24
N LEU A 13 -23.49 1.41 0.76
CA LEU A 13 -23.52 0.13 1.46
C LEU A 13 -24.16 0.24 2.86
N PRO A 14 -24.77 -0.84 3.37
CA PRO A 14 -25.20 -0.94 4.76
C PRO A 14 -24.06 -0.65 5.74
N SER A 15 -24.38 -0.14 6.94
CA SER A 15 -23.37 0.31 7.90
C SER A 15 -22.32 -0.75 8.24
N LYS A 16 -22.74 -2.02 8.37
CA LYS A 16 -21.84 -3.15 8.67
C LYS A 16 -20.82 -3.38 7.55
N GLU A 17 -21.28 -3.43 6.29
CA GLU A 17 -20.40 -3.62 5.13
C GLU A 17 -19.51 -2.41 4.88
N ARG A 18 -20.04 -1.19 5.07
CA ARG A 18 -19.24 0.03 4.96
C ARG A 18 -18.11 0.06 6.00
N GLN A 19 -18.38 -0.38 7.23
CA GLN A 19 -17.37 -0.48 8.29
C GLN A 19 -16.27 -1.47 7.89
N THR A 20 -16.63 -2.62 7.32
CA THR A 20 -15.70 -3.58 6.75
C THR A 20 -14.77 -2.94 5.70
N ILE A 21 -15.32 -2.17 4.77
CA ILE A 21 -14.52 -1.48 3.74
C ILE A 21 -13.57 -0.45 4.36
N VAL A 22 -14.00 0.28 5.38
CA VAL A 22 -13.15 1.23 6.11
C VAL A 22 -11.98 0.50 6.79
N GLU A 23 -12.22 -0.65 7.41
CA GLU A 23 -11.17 -1.46 8.03
C GLU A 23 -10.17 -1.99 7.01
N LEU A 24 -10.65 -2.50 5.88
CA LEU A 24 -9.80 -2.92 4.77
C LEU A 24 -8.95 -1.76 4.21
N ALA A 25 -9.54 -0.57 4.08
CA ALA A 25 -8.81 0.62 3.66
C ALA A 25 -7.71 1.02 4.65
N LYS A 26 -7.97 0.92 5.96
CA LYS A 26 -6.95 1.13 7.00
C LYS A 26 -5.84 0.09 6.92
N MET A 27 -6.18 -1.18 6.75
CA MET A 27 -5.20 -2.25 6.56
C MET A 27 -4.31 -1.98 5.35
N PHE A 28 -4.91 -1.60 4.22
CA PHE A 28 -4.18 -1.25 3.00
C PHE A 28 -3.21 -0.07 3.20
N LEU A 29 -3.67 1.01 3.85
CA LEU A 29 -2.81 2.16 4.17
C LEU A 29 -1.65 1.76 5.08
N ASN A 30 -1.91 0.93 6.09
CA ASN A 30 -0.87 0.42 6.97
C ASN A 30 0.16 -0.42 6.21
N GLN A 31 -0.27 -1.27 5.27
CA GLN A 31 0.65 -2.03 4.41
C GLN A 31 1.56 -1.10 3.59
N ILE A 32 1.04 -0.01 3.02
CA ILE A 32 1.87 0.98 2.31
C ILE A 32 2.93 1.59 3.22
N ASN A 33 2.60 1.91 4.47
CA ASN A 33 3.51 2.57 5.41
C ASN A 33 4.74 1.70 5.76
N TYR A 34 4.60 0.38 5.72
CA TYR A 34 5.69 -0.58 6.01
C TYR A 34 6.22 -1.32 4.77
N TRP A 35 5.69 -0.99 3.59
CA TRP A 35 6.08 -1.67 2.35
C TRP A 35 7.54 -1.41 2.01
N GLN A 36 8.27 -2.47 1.69
CA GLN A 36 9.63 -2.35 1.16
C GLN A 36 9.55 -2.05 -0.33
N LEU A 37 9.95 -0.83 -0.71
CA LEU A 37 10.00 -0.44 -2.11
C LEU A 37 11.12 -1.16 -2.84
N GLU A 38 10.88 -1.43 -4.11
CA GLU A 38 11.92 -1.93 -4.99
C GLU A 38 13.02 -0.90 -5.19
N THR A 39 14.25 -1.37 -5.34
CA THR A 39 15.35 -0.48 -5.71
C THR A 39 15.10 0.11 -7.11
N PRO A 40 15.61 1.32 -7.40
CA PRO A 40 15.51 1.91 -8.75
C PRO A 40 16.05 1.00 -9.87
N SER A 41 17.05 0.16 -9.56
CA SER A 41 17.59 -0.83 -10.50
C SER A 41 16.59 -1.95 -10.79
N GLN A 42 15.95 -2.52 -9.77
CA GLN A 42 14.89 -3.53 -9.94
C GLN A 42 13.70 -2.95 -10.72
N ARG A 43 13.30 -1.71 -10.40
CA ARG A 43 12.19 -1.03 -11.10
C ARG A 43 12.49 -0.85 -12.58
N ARG A 44 13.70 -0.40 -12.92
CA ARG A 44 14.16 -0.21 -14.31
C ARG A 44 14.12 -1.51 -15.11
N GLN A 45 14.53 -2.63 -14.51
CA GLN A 45 14.48 -3.94 -15.17
C GLN A 45 13.05 -4.39 -15.46
N ARG A 46 12.11 -4.10 -14.55
CA ARG A 46 10.71 -4.52 -14.69
C ARG A 46 9.89 -3.62 -15.62
N ALA A 47 10.16 -2.32 -15.60
CA ALA A 47 9.42 -1.33 -16.39
C ALA A 47 10.39 -0.28 -16.95
N PRO A 48 11.09 -0.63 -18.04
CA PRO A 48 12.08 0.26 -18.65
C PRO A 48 11.46 1.55 -19.22
N GLU A 49 10.18 1.52 -19.57
CA GLU A 49 9.41 2.65 -20.12
C GLU A 49 8.83 3.61 -19.05
N ASP A 50 8.89 3.24 -17.76
CA ASP A 50 8.38 4.09 -16.69
C ASP A 50 9.33 5.24 -16.35
N ASP A 51 8.83 6.30 -15.70
CA ASP A 51 9.64 7.42 -15.20
C ASP A 51 10.60 6.97 -14.07
N VAL A 52 11.75 6.40 -14.47
CA VAL A 52 12.79 5.91 -13.57
C VAL A 52 13.41 7.06 -12.76
N ALA A 53 13.52 8.25 -13.34
CA ALA A 53 14.10 9.40 -12.67
C ALA A 53 13.19 9.89 -11.53
N GLY A 54 11.90 10.07 -11.82
CA GLY A 54 10.89 10.42 -10.81
C GLY A 54 10.75 9.32 -9.74
N TYR A 55 10.82 8.05 -10.13
CA TYR A 55 10.84 6.94 -9.17
C TYR A 55 12.05 7.02 -8.24
N LYS A 56 13.26 7.24 -8.78
CA LYS A 56 14.49 7.36 -7.98
C LYS A 56 14.39 8.48 -6.94
N VAL A 57 13.85 9.64 -7.32
CA VAL A 57 13.62 10.76 -6.38
C VAL A 57 12.66 10.34 -5.26
N ASN A 58 11.54 9.72 -5.61
CA ASN A 58 10.57 9.27 -4.61
C ASN A 58 11.11 8.14 -3.71
N TYR A 59 11.91 7.23 -4.27
CA TYR A 59 12.59 6.18 -3.53
C TYR A 59 13.57 6.75 -2.50
N THR A 60 14.38 7.74 -2.88
CA THR A 60 15.28 8.43 -1.95
C THR A 60 14.50 9.14 -0.84
N ARG A 61 13.41 9.85 -1.17
CA ARG A 61 12.55 10.49 -0.16
C ARG A 61 11.96 9.46 0.80
N TRP A 62 11.48 8.33 0.29
CA TRP A 62 10.94 7.26 1.13
C TRP A 62 12.00 6.66 2.05
N LEU A 63 13.23 6.46 1.56
CA LEU A 63 14.34 6.04 2.41
C LEU A 63 14.59 7.03 3.56
N CYS A 64 14.81 8.30 3.23
CA CYS A 64 15.21 9.31 4.20
C CYS A 64 14.12 9.64 5.24
N TYR A 65 12.84 9.63 4.84
CA TYR A 65 11.75 10.12 5.69
C TYR A 65 10.84 9.01 6.23
N CYS A 66 10.84 7.82 5.63
CA CYS A 66 9.91 6.75 6.03
C CYS A 66 10.60 5.46 6.46
N ASN A 67 11.61 4.97 5.73
CA ASN A 67 12.22 3.66 5.96
C ASN A 67 13.40 3.71 6.94
N VAL A 68 14.42 4.54 6.70
CA VAL A 68 15.59 4.65 7.59
C VAL A 68 15.20 5.13 8.99
N PRO A 69 14.29 6.11 9.16
CA PRO A 69 13.83 6.52 10.49
C PRO A 69 13.12 5.42 11.30
N GLN A 70 12.80 4.26 10.72
CA GLN A 70 12.29 3.10 11.48
C GLN A 70 13.38 2.42 12.31
N PHE A 71 14.64 2.60 11.90
CA PHE A 71 15.81 1.96 12.50
C PHE A 71 16.74 3.00 13.18
N CYS A 72 16.52 4.29 12.94
CA CYS A 72 17.31 5.40 13.48
C CYS A 72 16.36 6.44 14.08
N ASP A 73 16.14 6.37 15.39
CA ASP A 73 15.20 7.20 16.17
C ASP A 73 15.60 8.69 16.23
N SER A 74 16.87 9.01 16.00
CA SER A 74 17.34 10.39 15.86
C SER A 74 16.81 11.11 14.61
N LEU A 75 16.27 10.38 13.62
CA LEU A 75 15.71 10.97 12.40
C LEU A 75 14.19 11.18 12.53
N PRO A 76 13.64 12.30 12.01
CA PRO A 76 12.20 12.50 11.94
C PRO A 76 11.52 11.42 11.09
N ARG A 77 10.56 10.70 11.68
CA ARG A 77 9.79 9.65 11.02
C ARG A 77 8.46 10.18 10.49
N TYR A 78 8.17 9.86 9.23
CA TYR A 78 6.91 10.17 8.57
C TYR A 78 6.27 8.91 8.00
N GLU A 79 4.94 8.85 7.99
CA GLU A 79 4.20 7.81 7.30
C GLU A 79 4.16 8.07 5.78
N ALA A 80 4.45 7.05 4.97
CA ALA A 80 4.45 7.18 3.52
C ALA A 80 3.08 7.63 2.99
N THR A 81 1.98 7.12 3.56
CA THR A 81 0.61 7.51 3.18
C THR A 81 0.23 8.95 3.56
N GLN A 82 0.99 9.60 4.45
CA GLN A 82 0.80 10.99 4.82
C GLN A 82 1.54 11.95 3.89
N ILE A 83 2.80 11.63 3.55
CA ILE A 83 3.68 12.55 2.82
C ILE A 83 3.74 12.30 1.30
N PHE A 84 3.29 11.12 0.85
CA PHE A 84 3.21 10.80 -0.57
C PHE A 84 1.79 10.85 -1.11
N GLY A 85 1.67 11.32 -2.35
CA GLY A 85 0.40 11.47 -3.05
C GLY A 85 0.19 10.47 -4.19
N ARG A 86 -0.73 10.83 -5.10
CA ARG A 86 -1.17 10.00 -6.24
C ARG A 86 -0.02 9.53 -7.14
N THR A 87 0.98 10.37 -7.39
CA THR A 87 2.12 10.04 -8.27
C THR A 87 2.94 8.88 -7.72
N PHE A 88 3.29 8.94 -6.43
CA PHE A 88 3.97 7.84 -5.75
C PHE A 88 3.11 6.58 -5.76
N LEU A 89 1.83 6.69 -5.39
CA LEU A 89 0.92 5.55 -5.35
C LEU A 89 0.86 4.85 -6.71
N ARG A 90 0.75 5.59 -7.82
CA ARG A 90 0.80 5.03 -9.18
C ARG A 90 2.08 4.23 -9.45
N SER A 91 3.22 4.72 -8.98
CA SER A 91 4.51 4.07 -9.24
C SER A 91 4.72 2.75 -8.48
N VAL A 92 4.00 2.53 -7.38
CA VAL A 92 4.18 1.36 -6.50
C VAL A 92 2.97 0.42 -6.51
N PHE A 93 1.78 0.90 -6.88
CA PHE A 93 0.52 0.20 -6.69
C PHE A 93 0.46 -1.15 -7.42
N THR A 94 0.90 -1.23 -8.68
CA THR A 94 0.81 -2.47 -9.47
C THR A 94 1.60 -3.61 -8.82
N VAL A 95 2.81 -3.29 -8.35
CA VAL A 95 3.72 -4.24 -7.71
C VAL A 95 3.18 -4.65 -6.34
N MET A 96 2.82 -3.65 -5.53
CA MET A 96 2.25 -3.88 -4.22
C MET A 96 0.97 -4.71 -4.29
N ARG A 97 0.06 -4.42 -5.22
CA ARG A 97 -1.17 -5.21 -5.42
C ARG A 97 -0.85 -6.68 -5.71
N LYS A 98 0.07 -6.94 -6.65
CA LYS A 98 0.49 -8.30 -6.99
C LYS A 98 1.02 -9.04 -5.76
N GLN A 99 1.93 -8.41 -5.02
CA GLN A 99 2.56 -9.00 -3.85
C GLN A 99 1.57 -9.20 -2.68
N LEU A 100 0.66 -8.24 -2.43
CA LEU A 100 -0.39 -8.39 -1.43
C LEU A 100 -1.34 -9.55 -1.77
N LEU A 101 -1.71 -9.72 -3.03
CA LEU A 101 -2.55 -10.84 -3.47
C LEU A 101 -1.82 -12.18 -3.35
N GLU A 102 -0.52 -12.22 -3.69
CA GLU A 102 0.32 -13.41 -3.51
C GLU A 102 0.46 -13.78 -2.03
N GLN A 103 0.72 -12.80 -1.16
CA GLN A 103 0.80 -12.98 0.28
C GLN A 103 -0.53 -13.47 0.86
N ALA A 104 -1.64 -12.83 0.48
CA ALA A 104 -2.98 -13.25 0.91
C ALA A 104 -3.31 -14.70 0.48
N ARG A 105 -2.84 -15.15 -0.69
CA ARG A 105 -2.98 -16.55 -1.14
C ARG A 105 -2.14 -17.51 -0.30
N GLN A 106 -0.92 -17.14 0.06
CA GLN A 106 -0.02 -17.97 0.88
C GLN A 106 -0.49 -18.04 2.34
N GLU A 107 -1.02 -16.95 2.87
CA GLU A 107 -1.51 -16.86 4.26
C GLU A 107 -2.97 -17.32 4.42
N LYS A 108 -3.63 -17.70 3.31
CA LYS A 108 -5.05 -18.08 3.25
C LYS A 108 -5.45 -19.11 4.31
N ASP A 109 -4.58 -20.05 4.63
CA ASP A 109 -4.84 -21.13 5.60
C ASP A 109 -4.44 -20.78 7.05
N LYS A 110 -3.78 -19.64 7.26
CA LYS A 110 -3.38 -19.11 8.58
C LYS A 110 -4.33 -18.01 9.08
N LEU A 111 -5.17 -17.46 8.21
CA LEU A 111 -6.13 -16.41 8.53
C LEU A 111 -7.38 -16.97 9.22
N PRO A 112 -7.93 -16.28 10.24
CA PRO A 112 -9.24 -16.60 10.79
C PRO A 112 -10.32 -16.62 9.69
N PRO A 113 -11.31 -17.53 9.75
CA PRO A 113 -12.31 -17.72 8.70
C PRO A 113 -13.02 -16.43 8.26
N GLU A 114 -13.28 -15.55 9.22
CA GLU A 114 -13.96 -14.26 9.03
C GLU A 114 -13.12 -13.29 8.18
N LYS A 115 -11.80 -13.23 8.41
CA LYS A 115 -10.87 -12.40 7.61
C LYS A 115 -10.60 -13.00 6.24
N ARG A 116 -10.57 -14.34 6.14
CA ARG A 116 -10.38 -15.09 4.89
C ARG A 116 -11.49 -14.81 3.88
N THR A 117 -12.75 -14.86 4.31
CA THR A 117 -13.91 -14.55 3.46
C THR A 117 -13.84 -13.10 2.98
N LEU A 118 -13.58 -12.17 3.89
CA LEU A 118 -13.50 -10.74 3.60
C LEU A 118 -12.50 -10.38 2.49
N ILE A 119 -11.28 -10.93 2.59
CA ILE A 119 -10.19 -10.65 1.65
C ILE A 119 -10.49 -11.28 0.28
N LEU A 120 -11.02 -12.52 0.26
CA LEU A 120 -11.30 -13.22 -0.99
C LEU A 120 -12.52 -12.68 -1.74
N THR A 121 -13.53 -12.15 -1.04
CA THR A 121 -14.75 -11.62 -1.69
C THR A 121 -14.68 -10.14 -2.01
N HIS A 122 -13.92 -9.34 -1.24
CA HIS A 122 -13.85 -7.88 -1.42
C HIS A 122 -12.50 -7.34 -1.91
N PHE A 123 -11.45 -8.18 -2.02
CA PHE A 123 -10.10 -7.79 -2.46
C PHE A 123 -9.60 -8.61 -3.68
N PRO A 124 -10.08 -8.30 -4.91
CA PRO A 124 -9.67 -8.99 -6.14
C PRO A 124 -8.30 -8.55 -6.72
#